data_AF-A0ABD3EJT0-F1
#
_entry.id   AF-A0ABD3EJT0-F1
#
_cell.length_a   1.000
_cell.length_b   1.000
_cell.length_c   1.000
_cell.angle_alpha   90.00
_cell.angle_beta   90.00
_cell.angle_gamma   90.00
#
_symmetry.space_group_name_H-M   'P 1'
#
loop_
_entity.id
_entity.type
_entity.pdbx_description
1 polymer ?
#
loop_
_entity_poly.entity_id
_entity_poly.type
_entity_poly.pdbx_seq_one_letter_code
_entity_poly.pdbx_strand_id
1 'polypeptide(L)'
;MPRDGAPTPNSIDSRLDPTGEVNPVHANGNVNGSGQHNGLSASLPTYLTHRLRLNPNSDHQPDNYEDLQLDFSPTVFSSLEKYLPPNLIVQTRDVKVNYMRDILLRYYPESERIRFQKHREYRQKIISNYQRLHRDLYTMSAGNFFVPSFIRAIGENTEQGFRNIMSEPSPGIFTFEMLQPRFCEMLLTEVENFEKWVNETKFRIMRPNTINKFGVVLDDFGMETMLDKLMEDFIRPMSKLLFSEIGGSTLDAHHGFVLEYGMNRDVDLSFHVDDSEVTLNVCLGKQFSGGELFFRGVRCEKHVNTETQSEEIFDYSHVPGRAVLHRGRHRHGARATTAGNRVNLLLWCRSSVFRELRKYQKDFSSWCAECQREKRERQRQSVAATKLELLRRERHSVS
;
A
#
# COMPACT_ATOMS: atom_id res chain seq x y z
N MET A 1 16.20 -47.62 12.35
CA MET A 1 16.26 -46.71 13.51
C MET A 1 17.67 -46.12 13.51
N PRO A 2 17.89 -44.83 13.22
CA PRO A 2 17.25 -43.64 13.83
C PRO A 2 16.64 -42.66 12.80
N ARG A 3 15.49 -42.04 13.11
CA ARG A 3 15.23 -40.67 13.62
C ARG A 3 15.27 -39.54 12.58
N ASP A 4 14.06 -39.08 12.29
CA ASP A 4 13.68 -37.84 11.62
C ASP A 4 14.30 -36.60 12.26
N GLY A 5 14.68 -35.65 11.40
CA GLY A 5 15.01 -34.27 11.75
C GLY A 5 14.50 -33.34 10.66
N ALA A 6 13.33 -32.74 10.87
CA ALA A 6 12.79 -31.69 10.03
C ALA A 6 13.65 -30.41 10.14
N PRO A 7 13.85 -29.64 9.06
CA PRO A 7 14.51 -28.35 9.16
C PRO A 7 13.49 -27.26 9.54
N THR A 8 13.78 -26.60 10.67
CA THR A 8 13.21 -25.31 11.09
C THR A 8 13.60 -24.19 10.11
N PRO A 9 12.69 -23.32 9.67
CA PRO A 9 13.04 -22.08 8.98
C PRO A 9 13.12 -20.93 9.98
N ASN A 10 14.31 -20.36 10.18
CA ASN A 10 14.48 -19.08 10.87
C ASN A 10 15.16 -18.04 9.98
N SER A 11 14.73 -16.80 10.22
CA SER A 11 15.25 -15.49 9.79
C SER A 11 14.87 -14.98 8.39
N ILE A 12 13.69 -14.35 8.30
CA ILE A 12 13.47 -13.23 7.37
C ILE A 12 13.94 -11.96 8.09
N ASP A 13 14.95 -11.33 7.49
CA ASP A 13 15.61 -10.11 7.92
C ASP A 13 14.67 -8.90 7.69
N SER A 14 13.85 -8.58 8.70
CA SER A 14 13.12 -7.31 8.77
C SER A 14 14.08 -6.23 9.27
N ARG A 15 14.68 -5.47 8.34
CA ARG A 15 15.37 -4.23 8.68
C ARG A 15 14.37 -3.23 9.23
N LEU A 16 14.47 -3.04 10.55
CA LEU A 16 13.92 -1.91 11.30
C LEU A 16 14.69 -0.63 10.92
N ASP A 17 13.97 0.48 10.81
CA ASP A 17 14.53 1.83 10.78
C ASP A 17 15.46 2.07 11.99
N PRO A 18 16.67 2.64 11.81
CA PRO A 18 17.53 2.97 12.92
C PRO A 18 17.24 4.41 13.40
N THR A 19 16.28 4.58 14.30
CA THR A 19 16.28 5.74 15.20
C THR A 19 17.14 5.40 16.41
N GLY A 20 18.45 5.63 16.29
CA GLY A 20 19.37 5.62 17.41
C GLY A 20 19.16 6.88 18.26
N GLU A 21 18.60 6.72 19.45
CA GLU A 21 18.67 7.72 20.51
C GLU A 21 20.13 7.87 20.95
N VAL A 22 20.73 9.03 20.69
CA VAL A 22 22.01 9.43 21.28
C VAL A 22 21.70 10.52 22.32
N ASN A 23 21.80 10.14 23.60
CA ASN A 23 21.82 11.07 24.71
C ASN A 23 23.08 11.96 24.64
N PRO A 24 22.97 13.31 24.70
CA PRO A 24 24.16 14.15 24.80
C PRO A 24 24.67 14.19 26.25
N VAL A 25 25.92 13.76 26.40
CA VAL A 25 26.74 13.96 27.59
C VAL A 25 27.07 15.46 27.72
N HIS A 26 26.80 16.01 28.90
CA HIS A 26 27.24 17.35 29.30
C HIS A 26 28.77 17.48 29.24
N ALA A 27 29.27 18.45 28.47
CA ALA A 27 30.64 18.92 28.57
C ALA A 27 30.65 20.45 28.73
N ASN A 28 31.00 20.88 29.94
CA ASN A 28 31.32 22.26 30.30
C ASN A 28 32.62 22.69 29.62
N GLY A 29 32.58 23.79 28.87
CA GLY A 29 33.75 24.45 28.29
C GLY A 29 33.57 25.95 28.35
N ASN A 30 34.10 26.56 29.40
CA ASN A 30 34.04 27.99 29.69
C ASN A 30 35.25 28.68 29.04
N VAL A 31 35.06 29.59 28.07
CA VAL A 31 36.11 30.52 27.61
C VAL A 31 35.51 31.91 27.41
N ASN A 32 35.97 32.84 28.23
CA ASN A 32 35.69 34.27 28.17
C ASN A 32 36.33 34.92 26.93
N GLY A 33 35.56 35.74 26.22
CA GLY A 33 36.04 36.64 25.17
C GLY A 33 35.06 37.78 24.97
N SER A 34 35.33 38.90 25.62
CA SER A 34 34.57 40.15 25.56
C SER A 34 34.68 40.83 24.19
N GLY A 35 33.53 41.08 23.55
CA GLY A 35 33.41 41.92 22.36
C GLY A 35 31.97 42.37 22.16
N GLN A 36 31.64 43.58 22.63
CA GLN A 36 30.35 44.22 22.42
C GLN A 36 30.15 44.54 20.94
N HIS A 37 29.13 43.95 20.32
CA HIS A 37 28.47 44.54 19.16
C HIS A 37 26.96 44.41 19.33
N ASN A 38 26.30 45.56 19.43
CA ASN A 38 24.85 45.72 19.41
C ASN A 38 24.27 45.15 18.12
N GLY A 39 23.56 44.03 18.24
CA GLY A 39 22.64 43.53 17.24
C GLY A 39 21.46 42.90 17.99
N LEU A 40 20.29 43.51 17.90
CA LEU A 40 19.04 42.95 18.41
C LEU A 40 18.78 41.63 17.66
N SER A 41 19.25 40.52 18.22
CA SER A 41 18.86 39.18 17.80
C SER A 41 17.40 38.98 18.24
N ALA A 42 16.47 39.24 17.32
CA ALA A 42 15.10 38.78 17.49
C ALA A 42 15.13 37.26 17.64
N SER A 43 14.83 36.77 18.84
CA SER A 43 14.62 35.35 19.08
C SER A 43 13.49 34.87 18.16
N LEU A 44 13.78 33.92 17.27
CA LEU A 44 12.73 33.26 16.50
C LEU A 44 11.71 32.67 17.49
N PRO A 45 10.40 32.93 17.32
CA PRO A 45 9.40 32.26 18.13
C PRO A 45 9.50 30.77 17.86
N THR A 46 9.84 30.00 18.88
CA THR A 46 9.76 28.54 18.84
C THR A 46 8.26 28.20 18.83
N TYR A 47 7.68 28.06 17.65
CA TYR A 47 6.28 27.65 17.50
C TYR A 47 6.15 26.20 17.96
N LEU A 48 5.92 26.02 19.27
CA LEU A 48 5.81 24.74 19.99
C LEU A 48 4.75 23.79 19.42
N THR A 49 3.90 24.25 18.49
CA THR A 49 3.02 23.38 17.71
C THR A 49 3.10 23.74 16.23
N HIS A 50 3.66 22.84 15.42
CA HIS A 50 3.60 22.91 13.96
C HIS A 50 2.23 22.37 13.50
N ARG A 51 1.16 23.05 13.92
CA ARG A 51 -0.22 22.64 13.66
C ARG A 51 -0.93 23.65 12.78
N LEU A 52 -1.42 23.15 11.65
CA LEU A 52 -2.40 23.83 10.83
C LEU A 52 -3.78 23.78 11.50
N ARG A 53 -4.63 24.73 11.16
CA ARG A 53 -6.06 24.70 11.49
C ARG A 53 -6.72 23.55 10.74
N LEU A 54 -7.79 23.00 11.33
CA LEU A 54 -8.58 21.96 10.67
C LEU A 54 -9.33 22.50 9.45
N ASN A 55 -9.90 23.70 9.56
CA ASN A 55 -10.70 24.32 8.51
C ASN A 55 -9.93 25.52 7.91
N PRO A 56 -9.98 25.72 6.59
CA PRO A 56 -9.33 26.85 5.95
C PRO A 56 -10.03 28.16 6.32
N ASN A 57 -9.26 29.25 6.34
CA ASN A 57 -9.81 30.58 6.36
C ASN A 57 -10.29 30.95 4.95
N SER A 58 -11.60 30.95 4.74
CA SER A 58 -12.20 31.19 3.43
C SER A 58 -12.07 32.65 2.97
N ASP A 59 -11.96 33.57 3.92
CA ASP A 59 -11.85 35.01 3.64
C ASP A 59 -10.40 35.46 3.41
N HIS A 60 -9.43 34.57 3.65
CA HIS A 60 -8.00 34.86 3.47
C HIS A 60 -7.57 34.65 2.02
N GLN A 61 -6.95 35.69 1.45
CA GLN A 61 -6.26 35.60 0.16
C GLN A 61 -4.79 35.25 0.41
N PRO A 62 -4.30 34.08 -0.05
CA PRO A 62 -2.90 33.70 0.09
C PRO A 62 -1.97 34.65 -0.64
N ASP A 63 -0.73 34.72 -0.17
CA ASP A 63 0.33 35.40 -0.90
C ASP A 63 0.67 34.66 -2.21
N ASN A 64 1.27 35.39 -3.14
CA ASN A 64 1.91 34.81 -4.30
C ASN A 64 3.31 34.29 -3.92
N TYR A 65 3.59 33.04 -4.29
CA TYR A 65 4.84 32.34 -4.03
C TYR A 65 5.60 31.94 -5.31
N GLU A 66 5.10 32.27 -6.49
CA GLU A 66 5.67 31.88 -7.79
C GLU A 66 7.04 32.51 -8.06
N ASP A 67 7.35 33.65 -7.42
CA ASP A 67 8.63 34.34 -7.52
C ASP A 67 9.74 33.74 -6.66
N LEU A 68 9.41 32.78 -5.77
CA LEU A 68 10.37 32.22 -4.82
C LEU A 68 11.01 30.91 -5.35
N GLN A 69 12.30 30.73 -5.06
CA GLN A 69 12.98 29.45 -5.23
C GLN A 69 12.66 28.55 -4.03
N LEU A 70 11.66 27.68 -4.19
CA LEU A 70 11.15 26.81 -3.11
C LEU A 70 11.45 25.33 -3.39
N ASP A 71 11.59 24.56 -2.32
CA ASP A 71 11.76 23.09 -2.39
C ASP A 71 10.47 22.36 -2.84
N PHE A 72 9.32 23.03 -2.74
CA PHE A 72 8.00 22.49 -3.07
C PHE A 72 7.24 23.45 -3.99
N SER A 73 6.20 22.94 -4.67
CA SER A 73 5.40 23.77 -5.59
C SER A 73 4.79 24.99 -4.88
N PRO A 74 4.89 26.20 -5.47
CA PRO A 74 4.23 27.41 -4.95
C PRO A 74 2.74 27.22 -4.64
N THR A 75 2.03 26.44 -5.45
CA THR A 75 0.61 26.12 -5.27
C THR A 75 0.30 25.41 -3.94
N VAL A 76 1.24 24.61 -3.43
CA VAL A 76 1.11 23.95 -2.12
C VAL A 76 1.17 25.00 -1.02
N PHE A 77 2.06 26.00 -1.12
CA PHE A 77 2.15 27.09 -0.15
C PHE A 77 0.90 27.96 -0.16
N SER A 78 0.41 28.39 -1.34
CA SER A 78 -0.84 29.16 -1.43
C SER A 78 -2.04 28.37 -0.86
N SER A 79 -2.06 27.05 -1.01
CA SER A 79 -3.11 26.20 -0.45
C SER A 79 -3.00 26.07 1.07
N LEU A 80 -1.79 25.80 1.58
CA LEU A 80 -1.52 25.62 3.00
C LEU A 80 -1.69 26.91 3.81
N GLU A 81 -1.44 28.07 3.22
CA GLU A 81 -1.52 29.35 3.91
C GLU A 81 -2.90 29.60 4.51
N LYS A 82 -3.97 29.17 3.82
CA LYS A 82 -5.35 29.28 4.31
C LYS A 82 -5.58 28.53 5.62
N TYR A 83 -4.73 27.55 5.93
CA TYR A 83 -4.82 26.75 7.14
C TYR A 83 -3.87 27.24 8.24
N LEU A 84 -3.16 28.35 8.06
CA LEU A 84 -2.29 28.89 9.10
C LEU A 84 -3.10 29.37 10.32
N PRO A 85 -2.55 29.21 11.54
CA PRO A 85 -3.11 29.80 12.75
C PRO A 85 -3.31 31.32 12.63
N PRO A 86 -4.30 31.93 13.33
CA PRO A 86 -4.59 33.36 13.21
C PRO A 86 -3.40 34.28 13.53
N ASN A 87 -2.50 33.86 14.41
CA ASN A 87 -1.29 34.61 14.76
C ASN A 87 -0.19 34.54 13.68
N LEU A 88 -0.24 33.53 12.80
CA LEU A 88 0.72 33.30 11.71
C LEU A 88 0.23 33.87 10.38
N ILE A 89 -1.09 33.86 10.13
CA ILE A 89 -1.66 34.29 8.86
C ILE A 89 -1.42 35.78 8.57
N VAL A 90 -1.31 36.60 9.62
CA VAL A 90 -1.01 38.05 9.55
C VAL A 90 0.48 38.35 9.46
N GLN A 91 1.34 37.33 9.54
CA GLN A 91 2.80 37.51 9.48
C GLN A 91 3.27 37.74 8.04
N THR A 92 4.52 38.16 7.91
CA THR A 92 5.16 38.37 6.61
C THR A 92 5.23 37.06 5.81
N ARG A 93 5.27 37.20 4.48
CA ARG A 93 5.42 36.09 3.54
C ARG A 93 6.54 35.13 3.92
N ASP A 94 7.71 35.66 4.27
CA ASP A 94 8.89 34.85 4.63
C ASP A 94 8.66 34.00 5.89
N VAL A 95 7.98 34.56 6.90
CA VAL A 95 7.63 33.82 8.12
C VAL A 95 6.64 32.70 7.81
N LYS A 96 5.63 32.99 6.97
CA LYS A 96 4.65 32.00 6.53
C LYS A 96 5.30 30.87 5.73
N VAL A 97 6.20 31.19 4.79
CA VAL A 97 6.96 30.21 4.00
C VAL A 97 7.79 29.31 4.90
N ASN A 98 8.57 29.87 5.82
CA ASN A 98 9.42 29.07 6.71
C ASN A 98 8.58 28.12 7.57
N TYR A 99 7.48 28.60 8.13
CA TYR A 99 6.57 27.75 8.93
C TYR A 99 5.94 26.62 8.10
N MET A 100 5.44 26.92 6.90
CA MET A 100 4.86 25.91 6.00
C MET A 100 5.92 24.92 5.50
N ARG A 101 7.14 25.40 5.21
CA ARG A 101 8.27 24.57 4.80
C ARG A 101 8.65 23.59 5.90
N ASP A 102 8.73 24.04 7.15
CA ASP A 102 9.02 23.16 8.30
C ASP A 102 7.95 22.08 8.51
N ILE A 103 6.69 22.38 8.19
CA ILE A 103 5.62 21.36 8.18
C ILE A 103 5.86 20.38 7.03
N LEU A 104 6.03 20.85 5.80
CA LEU A 104 6.19 20.02 4.62
C LEU A 104 7.41 19.09 4.71
N LEU A 105 8.53 19.58 5.24
CA LEU A 105 9.76 18.79 5.44
C LEU A 105 9.58 17.58 6.35
N ARG A 106 8.60 17.61 7.28
CA ARG A 106 8.30 16.47 8.15
C ARG A 106 7.55 15.35 7.44
N TYR A 107 6.75 15.69 6.43
CA TYR A 107 5.92 14.74 5.69
C TYR A 107 6.59 14.28 4.39
N TYR A 108 7.43 15.12 3.80
CA TYR A 108 8.14 14.80 2.57
C TYR A 108 9.60 15.27 2.69
N PRO A 109 10.46 14.51 3.40
CA PRO A 109 11.84 14.90 3.66
C PRO A 109 12.70 14.86 2.38
N GLU A 110 13.87 15.49 2.44
CA GLU A 110 14.79 15.61 1.29
C GLU A 110 15.19 14.25 0.69
N SER A 111 15.42 13.23 1.54
CA SER A 111 15.74 11.88 1.06
C SER A 111 14.66 11.28 0.16
N GLU A 112 13.38 11.47 0.52
CA GLU A 112 12.24 11.00 -0.26
C GLU A 112 12.07 11.83 -1.54
N ARG A 113 12.30 13.14 -1.49
CA ARG A 113 12.31 14.00 -2.69
C ARG A 113 13.36 13.57 -3.70
N ILE A 114 14.60 13.36 -3.25
CA ILE A 114 15.70 12.89 -4.11
C ILE A 114 15.35 11.54 -4.72
N ARG A 115 14.77 10.63 -3.93
CA ARG A 115 14.33 9.32 -4.42
C ARG A 115 13.27 9.45 -5.50
N PHE A 116 12.24 10.28 -5.28
CA PHE A 116 11.18 10.53 -6.25
C PHE A 116 11.71 11.14 -7.55
N GLN A 117 12.60 12.13 -7.47
CA GLN A 117 13.21 12.77 -8.63
C GLN A 117 14.04 11.77 -9.44
N LYS A 118 14.89 10.97 -8.79
CA LYS A 118 15.65 9.89 -9.45
C LYS A 118 14.74 8.86 -10.11
N HIS A 119 13.65 8.49 -9.44
CA HIS A 119 12.65 7.57 -9.99
C HIS A 119 12.00 8.14 -11.25
N ARG A 120 11.61 9.42 -11.24
CA ARG A 120 11.05 10.13 -12.39
C ARG A 120 12.03 10.17 -13.56
N GLU A 121 13.30 10.51 -13.33
CA GLU A 121 14.34 10.50 -14.36
C GLU A 121 14.56 9.12 -14.95
N TYR A 122 14.55 8.09 -14.10
CA TYR A 122 14.62 6.70 -14.52
C TYR A 122 13.46 6.33 -15.46
N ARG A 123 12.21 6.63 -15.07
CA ARG A 123 11.01 6.37 -15.91
C ARG A 123 11.07 7.15 -17.22
N GLN A 124 11.49 8.42 -17.16
CA GLN A 124 11.62 9.25 -18.36
C GLN A 124 12.63 8.68 -19.37
N LYS A 125 13.75 8.13 -18.90
CA LYS A 125 14.74 7.46 -19.75
C LYS A 125 14.16 6.23 -20.43
N ILE A 126 13.34 5.44 -19.73
CA ILE A 126 12.66 4.30 -20.35
C ILE A 126 11.67 4.80 -21.41
N ILE A 127 10.79 5.72 -21.05
CA ILE A 127 9.74 6.23 -21.93
C ILE A 127 10.31 6.84 -23.22
N SER A 128 11.48 7.49 -23.16
CA SER A 128 12.10 8.09 -24.35
C SER A 128 12.87 7.11 -25.24
N ASN A 129 13.22 5.91 -24.75
CA ASN A 129 14.06 4.95 -25.48
C ASN A 129 13.35 3.63 -25.83
N TYR A 130 12.28 3.29 -25.11
CA TYR A 130 11.52 2.07 -25.35
C TYR A 130 10.41 2.30 -26.39
N GLN A 131 10.42 1.48 -27.44
CA GLN A 131 9.39 1.50 -28.47
C GLN A 131 8.22 0.58 -28.09
N ARG A 132 7.10 1.20 -27.70
CA ARG A 132 5.84 0.52 -27.35
C ARG A 132 5.28 -0.25 -28.54
N LEU A 133 4.76 -1.46 -28.30
CA LEU A 133 4.16 -2.32 -29.33
C LEU A 133 2.65 -2.08 -29.45
N HIS A 134 1.95 -1.99 -28.32
CA HIS A 134 0.51 -1.85 -28.21
C HIS A 134 0.13 -0.53 -27.55
N ARG A 135 -0.02 0.53 -28.35
CA ARG A 135 -0.37 1.89 -27.86
C ARG A 135 -1.67 1.92 -27.04
N ASP A 136 -2.61 1.04 -27.36
CA ASP A 136 -3.90 0.95 -26.70
C ASP A 136 -3.80 0.59 -25.21
N LEU A 137 -2.71 -0.07 -24.76
CA LEU A 137 -2.52 -0.43 -23.35
C LEU A 137 -2.21 0.78 -22.44
N TYR A 138 -1.82 1.91 -23.03
CA TYR A 138 -1.33 3.08 -22.29
C TYR A 138 -2.44 4.08 -21.96
N THR A 139 -3.67 3.78 -22.35
CA THR A 139 -4.85 4.60 -22.05
C THR A 139 -6.02 3.68 -21.76
N MET A 140 -6.81 4.00 -20.74
CA MET A 140 -7.93 3.14 -20.35
C MET A 140 -8.96 3.00 -21.48
N SER A 141 -9.16 1.77 -21.95
CA SER A 141 -10.16 1.43 -22.96
C SER A 141 -11.04 0.27 -22.46
N ALA A 142 -12.03 0.61 -21.63
CA ALA A 142 -12.84 -0.36 -20.90
C ALA A 142 -13.43 -1.46 -21.81
N GLY A 143 -14.00 -1.07 -22.97
CA GLY A 143 -14.61 -1.99 -23.92
C GLY A 143 -13.65 -2.98 -24.59
N ASN A 144 -12.36 -2.63 -24.67
CA ASN A 144 -11.32 -3.51 -25.21
C ASN A 144 -10.63 -4.34 -24.13
N PHE A 145 -10.71 -3.91 -22.87
CA PHE A 145 -9.95 -4.52 -21.78
C PHE A 145 -10.78 -5.55 -21.04
N PHE A 146 -12.06 -5.24 -20.80
CA PHE A 146 -12.90 -5.99 -19.90
C PHE A 146 -14.00 -6.77 -20.60
N VAL A 147 -14.39 -7.89 -20.01
CA VAL A 147 -15.56 -8.65 -20.47
C VAL A 147 -16.85 -7.84 -20.28
N PRO A 148 -17.85 -7.98 -21.16
CA PRO A 148 -19.07 -7.15 -21.09
C PRO A 148 -19.85 -7.26 -19.77
N SER A 149 -19.83 -8.44 -19.13
CA SER A 149 -20.46 -8.66 -17.82
C SER A 149 -19.84 -7.78 -16.74
N PHE A 150 -18.51 -7.66 -16.73
CA PHE A 150 -17.77 -6.82 -15.80
C PHE A 150 -18.09 -5.33 -16.00
N ILE A 151 -18.04 -4.85 -17.24
CA ILE A 151 -18.37 -3.45 -17.57
C ILE A 151 -19.79 -3.10 -17.14
N ARG A 152 -20.75 -3.99 -17.40
CA ARG A 152 -22.14 -3.78 -17.00
C ARG A 152 -22.28 -3.65 -15.49
N ALA A 153 -21.66 -4.54 -14.71
CA ALA A 153 -21.72 -4.47 -13.25
C ALA A 153 -21.10 -3.17 -12.70
N ILE A 154 -19.99 -2.70 -13.30
CA ILE A 154 -19.35 -1.44 -12.94
C ILE A 154 -20.24 -0.24 -13.30
N GLY A 155 -20.92 -0.28 -14.46
CA GLY A 155 -21.87 0.75 -14.86
C GLY A 155 -23.13 0.81 -13.98
N GLU A 156 -23.63 -0.34 -13.52
CA GLU A 156 -24.72 -0.41 -12.56
C GLU A 156 -24.28 0.11 -11.18
N ASN A 157 -23.04 -0.19 -10.76
CA ASN A 157 -22.44 0.24 -9.51
C ASN A 157 -23.32 -0.05 -8.27
N THR A 158 -23.95 -1.21 -8.25
CA THR A 158 -24.78 -1.69 -7.14
C THR A 158 -24.17 -2.92 -6.50
N GLU A 159 -24.50 -3.15 -5.23
CA GLU A 159 -24.12 -4.38 -4.53
C GLU A 159 -24.60 -5.63 -5.27
N GLN A 160 -25.84 -5.63 -5.74
CA GLN A 160 -26.39 -6.77 -6.48
C GLN A 160 -25.66 -6.97 -7.82
N GLY A 161 -25.38 -5.89 -8.56
CA GLY A 161 -24.64 -5.95 -9.82
C GLY A 161 -23.25 -6.57 -9.66
N PHE A 162 -22.51 -6.18 -8.61
CA PHE A 162 -21.23 -6.80 -8.28
C PHE A 162 -21.39 -8.26 -7.85
N ARG A 163 -22.31 -8.57 -6.93
CA ARG A 163 -22.55 -9.94 -6.48
C ARG A 163 -22.93 -10.90 -7.61
N ASN A 164 -23.60 -10.41 -8.65
CA ASN A 164 -23.98 -11.21 -9.82
C ASN A 164 -22.80 -11.70 -10.67
N ILE A 165 -21.65 -11.02 -10.62
CA ILE A 165 -20.46 -11.38 -11.40
C ILE A 165 -19.35 -12.01 -10.56
N MET A 166 -19.52 -12.03 -9.23
CA MET A 166 -18.52 -12.44 -8.26
C MET A 166 -18.87 -13.75 -7.58
N SER A 167 -17.84 -14.49 -7.19
CA SER A 167 -17.94 -15.54 -6.17
C SER A 167 -16.99 -15.22 -5.02
N GLU A 168 -17.38 -15.58 -3.81
CA GLU A 168 -16.55 -15.50 -2.60
C GLU A 168 -16.23 -16.92 -2.10
N PRO A 169 -15.26 -17.63 -2.70
CA PRO A 169 -14.97 -19.01 -2.33
C PRO A 169 -14.39 -19.16 -0.92
N SER A 170 -13.87 -18.07 -0.34
CA SER A 170 -13.39 -18.00 1.03
C SER A 170 -13.59 -16.57 1.55
N PRO A 171 -13.87 -16.36 2.85
CA PRO A 171 -14.14 -15.03 3.41
C PRO A 171 -13.09 -13.98 3.01
N GLY A 172 -13.55 -12.90 2.37
CA GLY A 172 -12.72 -11.78 1.91
C GLY A 172 -11.83 -12.07 0.71
N ILE A 173 -12.06 -13.18 0.00
CA ILE A 173 -11.41 -13.51 -1.28
C ILE A 173 -12.50 -13.57 -2.35
N PHE A 174 -12.49 -12.62 -3.27
CA PHE A 174 -13.47 -12.53 -4.33
C PHE A 174 -12.85 -12.91 -5.66
N THR A 175 -13.56 -13.69 -6.47
CA THR A 175 -13.10 -14.09 -7.80
C THR A 175 -14.17 -13.81 -8.85
N PHE A 176 -13.76 -13.30 -10.01
CA PHE A 176 -14.65 -12.90 -11.09
C PHE A 176 -13.92 -12.89 -12.44
N GLU A 177 -14.67 -13.08 -13.52
CA GLU A 177 -14.16 -12.90 -14.88
C GLU A 177 -14.02 -11.40 -15.16
N MET A 178 -12.85 -10.97 -15.63
CA MET A 178 -12.52 -9.55 -15.73
C MET A 178 -11.99 -9.17 -17.11
N LEU A 179 -10.92 -9.82 -17.57
CA LEU A 179 -10.18 -9.38 -18.75
C LEU A 179 -10.59 -10.15 -20.00
N GLN A 180 -10.65 -9.44 -21.13
CA GLN A 180 -10.78 -10.10 -22.44
C GLN A 180 -9.48 -10.86 -22.78
N PRO A 181 -9.57 -12.02 -23.45
CA PRO A 181 -8.39 -12.76 -23.91
C PRO A 181 -7.43 -11.91 -24.76
N ARG A 182 -7.98 -11.02 -25.61
CA ARG A 182 -7.20 -10.11 -26.44
C ARG A 182 -6.36 -9.14 -25.61
N PHE A 183 -6.91 -8.59 -24.53
CA PHE A 183 -6.15 -7.71 -23.64
C PHE A 183 -5.01 -8.48 -22.97
N CYS A 184 -5.30 -9.68 -22.49
CA CYS A 184 -4.30 -10.55 -21.90
C CYS A 184 -3.13 -10.81 -22.85
N GLU A 185 -3.42 -11.17 -24.12
CA GLU A 185 -2.40 -11.36 -25.15
C GLU A 185 -1.58 -10.09 -25.41
N MET A 186 -2.24 -8.95 -25.62
CA MET A 186 -1.56 -7.66 -25.85
C MET A 186 -0.62 -7.28 -24.70
N LEU A 187 -1.06 -7.47 -23.45
CA LEU A 187 -0.23 -7.14 -22.29
C LEU A 187 0.95 -8.10 -22.18
N LEU A 188 0.76 -9.39 -22.46
CA LEU A 188 1.85 -10.38 -22.48
C LEU A 188 2.91 -10.03 -23.53
N THR A 189 2.50 -9.73 -24.76
CA THR A 189 3.43 -9.39 -25.85
C THR A 189 4.13 -8.06 -25.61
N GLU A 190 3.47 -7.07 -25.00
CA GLU A 190 4.12 -5.81 -24.60
C GLU A 190 5.19 -6.04 -23.52
N VAL A 191 4.91 -6.86 -22.50
CA VAL A 191 5.87 -7.19 -21.45
C VAL A 191 7.06 -7.96 -22.02
N GLU A 192 6.82 -8.93 -22.91
CA GLU A 192 7.89 -9.68 -23.59
C GLU A 192 8.76 -8.76 -24.47
N ASN A 193 8.15 -7.81 -25.18
CA ASN A 193 8.87 -6.81 -25.96
C ASN A 193 9.72 -5.89 -25.07
N PHE A 194 9.18 -5.47 -23.92
CA PHE A 194 9.91 -4.66 -22.95
C PHE A 194 11.11 -5.41 -22.36
N GLU A 195 10.92 -6.66 -21.92
CA GLU A 195 12.03 -7.47 -21.42
C GLU A 195 13.09 -7.76 -22.49
N LYS A 196 12.67 -7.98 -23.74
CA LYS A 196 13.60 -8.11 -24.87
C LYS A 196 14.45 -6.85 -25.04
N TRP A 197 13.83 -5.67 -25.07
CA TRP A 197 14.52 -4.39 -25.16
C TRP A 197 15.50 -4.19 -24.00
N VAL A 198 15.10 -4.50 -22.77
CA VAL A 198 15.97 -4.46 -21.57
C VAL A 198 17.21 -5.33 -21.75
N ASN A 199 17.04 -6.55 -22.26
CA ASN A 199 18.12 -7.51 -22.46
C ASN A 199 19.08 -7.12 -23.60
N GLU A 200 18.55 -6.55 -24.68
CA GLU A 200 19.33 -6.10 -25.85
C GLU A 200 20.13 -4.84 -25.54
N THR A 201 19.51 -3.88 -24.85
CA THR A 201 20.16 -2.61 -24.47
C THR A 201 21.00 -2.70 -23.20
N LYS A 202 20.91 -3.81 -22.47
CA LYS A 202 21.49 -3.97 -21.11
C LYS A 202 21.03 -2.89 -20.13
N PHE A 203 19.83 -2.36 -20.34
CA PHE A 203 19.26 -1.35 -19.46
C PHE A 203 18.95 -1.97 -18.09
N ARG A 204 19.31 -1.30 -16.99
CA ARG A 204 19.01 -1.79 -15.65
C ARG A 204 17.63 -1.31 -15.24
N ILE A 205 16.71 -2.23 -14.97
CA ILE A 205 15.36 -1.93 -14.48
C ILE A 205 15.20 -2.23 -12.98
N MET A 206 14.23 -1.59 -12.34
CA MET A 206 13.75 -1.99 -11.02
C MET A 206 12.83 -3.20 -11.16
N ARG A 207 12.94 -4.14 -10.22
CA ARG A 207 12.06 -5.32 -10.17
C ARG A 207 10.83 -5.02 -9.30
N PRO A 208 9.69 -5.69 -9.54
CA PRO A 208 8.42 -5.33 -8.91
C PRO A 208 8.40 -5.35 -7.39
N ASN A 209 9.13 -6.26 -6.78
CA ASN A 209 9.31 -6.34 -5.33
C ASN A 209 10.65 -7.00 -5.00
N THR A 210 10.99 -7.10 -3.71
CA THR A 210 12.26 -7.65 -3.24
C THR A 210 12.32 -9.18 -3.27
N ILE A 211 11.18 -9.85 -3.48
CA ILE A 211 11.05 -11.31 -3.44
C ILE A 211 11.17 -11.92 -4.84
N ASN A 212 10.64 -11.24 -5.86
CA ASN A 212 10.61 -11.69 -7.24
C ASN A 212 11.83 -11.22 -8.03
N LYS A 213 12.45 -12.15 -8.77
CA LYS A 213 13.57 -11.86 -9.67
C LYS A 213 13.08 -11.51 -11.08
N PHE A 214 11.89 -11.97 -11.45
CA PHE A 214 11.31 -11.80 -12.77
C PHE A 214 10.00 -11.01 -12.71
N GLY A 215 9.73 -10.27 -13.78
CA GLY A 215 8.61 -9.33 -13.84
C GLY A 215 9.04 -7.89 -14.00
N VAL A 216 8.04 -7.05 -14.29
CA VAL A 216 8.21 -5.65 -14.72
C VAL A 216 7.14 -4.77 -14.07
N VAL A 217 7.53 -3.55 -13.70
CA VAL A 217 6.60 -2.52 -13.18
C VAL A 217 6.03 -1.76 -14.37
N LEU A 218 4.71 -1.72 -14.49
CA LEU A 218 4.03 -1.19 -15.69
C LEU A 218 4.11 0.33 -15.79
N ASP A 219 4.14 1.02 -14.65
CA ASP A 219 4.33 2.46 -14.58
C ASP A 219 5.67 2.89 -15.19
N ASP A 220 6.70 2.06 -15.06
CA ASP A 220 8.07 2.40 -15.47
C ASP A 220 8.20 2.64 -16.97
N PHE A 221 7.37 1.97 -17.78
CA PHE A 221 7.36 2.13 -19.23
C PHE A 221 6.08 2.80 -19.76
N GLY A 222 5.26 3.38 -18.86
CA GLY A 222 4.30 4.44 -19.19
C GLY A 222 2.83 4.12 -18.97
N MET A 223 2.47 3.02 -18.29
CA MET A 223 1.06 2.63 -18.11
C MET A 223 0.35 3.27 -16.89
N GLU A 224 1.03 4.18 -16.18
CA GLU A 224 0.52 4.84 -14.95
C GLU A 224 -0.88 5.42 -15.13
N THR A 225 -1.12 6.24 -16.15
CA THR A 225 -2.44 6.84 -16.40
C THR A 225 -3.54 5.81 -16.64
N MET A 226 -3.21 4.68 -17.27
CA MET A 226 -4.17 3.59 -17.47
C MET A 226 -4.48 2.90 -16.14
N LEU A 227 -3.46 2.65 -15.32
CA LEU A 227 -3.59 1.99 -14.02
C LEU A 227 -4.27 2.88 -12.97
N ASP A 228 -4.05 4.19 -13.01
CA ASP A 228 -4.79 5.18 -12.21
C ASP A 228 -6.29 5.02 -12.47
N LYS A 229 -6.69 4.99 -13.75
CA LYS A 229 -8.09 4.81 -14.15
C LYS A 229 -8.63 3.42 -13.82
N LEU A 230 -7.81 2.38 -13.94
CA LEU A 230 -8.18 1.02 -13.52
C LEU A 230 -8.54 1.02 -12.02
N MET A 231 -7.69 1.62 -11.19
CA MET A 231 -7.92 1.72 -9.76
C MET A 231 -9.15 2.58 -9.45
N GLU A 232 -9.20 3.80 -9.98
CA GLU A 232 -10.24 4.80 -9.70
C GLU A 232 -11.63 4.36 -10.12
N ASP A 233 -11.77 3.93 -11.37
CA ASP A 233 -13.07 3.76 -12.01
C ASP A 233 -13.59 2.33 -11.88
N PHE A 234 -12.72 1.35 -11.58
CA PHE A 234 -13.11 -0.07 -11.55
C PHE A 234 -12.85 -0.74 -10.21
N ILE A 235 -11.66 -0.59 -9.62
CA ILE A 235 -11.32 -1.29 -8.38
C ILE A 235 -11.89 -0.59 -7.15
N ARG A 236 -11.84 0.74 -7.08
CA ARG A 236 -12.35 1.52 -5.95
C ARG A 236 -13.86 1.36 -5.73
N PRO A 237 -14.73 1.34 -6.76
CA PRO A 237 -16.18 1.12 -6.57
C PRO A 237 -16.50 -0.22 -5.90
N MET A 238 -15.86 -1.31 -6.34
CA MET A 238 -16.01 -2.62 -5.72
C MET A 238 -15.41 -2.62 -4.31
N SER A 239 -14.24 -2.03 -4.14
CA SER A 239 -13.52 -2.00 -2.85
C SER A 239 -14.27 -1.21 -1.78
N LYS A 240 -14.98 -0.14 -2.17
CA LYS A 240 -15.86 0.63 -1.27
C LYS A 240 -16.91 -0.26 -0.61
N LEU A 241 -17.44 -1.25 -1.32
CA LEU A 241 -18.43 -2.18 -0.82
C LEU A 241 -17.79 -3.33 -0.05
N LEU A 242 -16.75 -3.94 -0.61
CA LEU A 242 -16.19 -5.20 -0.12
C LEU A 242 -15.16 -5.04 1.01
N PHE A 243 -14.51 -3.87 1.07
CA PHE A 243 -13.36 -3.60 1.94
C PHE A 243 -13.46 -2.24 2.64
N SER A 244 -14.68 -1.85 3.01
CA SER A 244 -14.99 -0.55 3.63
C SER A 244 -14.19 -0.30 4.92
N GLU A 245 -13.90 -1.36 5.68
CA GLU A 245 -13.20 -1.36 6.96
C GLU A 245 -11.68 -1.17 6.83
N ILE A 246 -11.13 -1.25 5.62
CA ILE A 246 -9.69 -1.06 5.35
C ILE A 246 -9.41 0.01 4.29
N GLY A 247 -10.28 1.01 4.18
CA GLY A 247 -10.05 2.15 3.27
C GLY A 247 -10.36 1.87 1.80
N GLY A 248 -11.16 0.85 1.49
CA GLY A 248 -11.52 0.52 0.11
C GLY A 248 -12.20 1.66 -0.66
N SER A 249 -12.82 2.63 0.03
CA SER A 249 -13.44 3.82 -0.56
C SER A 249 -12.45 4.98 -0.81
N THR A 250 -11.26 4.91 -0.25
CA THR A 250 -10.26 5.99 -0.22
C THR A 250 -8.91 5.54 -0.81
N LEU A 251 -8.91 4.50 -1.66
CA LEU A 251 -7.73 4.07 -2.40
C LEU A 251 -7.23 5.23 -3.26
N ASP A 252 -5.97 5.61 -3.24
CA ASP A 252 -5.44 6.81 -3.89
C ASP A 252 -4.05 6.64 -4.51
N ALA A 253 -3.45 5.47 -4.37
CA ALA A 253 -2.19 5.12 -5.01
C ALA A 253 -2.18 3.64 -5.42
N HIS A 254 -1.50 3.33 -6.51
CA HIS A 254 -1.30 1.96 -6.96
C HIS A 254 0.17 1.57 -7.09
N HIS A 255 0.40 0.27 -7.25
CA HIS A 255 1.64 -0.30 -7.79
C HIS A 255 1.25 -1.46 -8.69
N GLY A 256 1.32 -1.23 -10.00
CA GLY A 256 0.91 -2.17 -11.03
C GLY A 256 2.11 -2.86 -11.66
N PHE A 257 2.11 -4.19 -11.68
CA PHE A 257 3.23 -4.98 -12.18
C PHE A 257 2.79 -6.33 -12.71
N VAL A 258 3.64 -6.92 -13.55
CA VAL A 258 3.47 -8.29 -14.05
C VAL A 258 4.54 -9.18 -13.47
N LEU A 259 4.15 -10.36 -12.99
CA LEU A 259 5.07 -11.42 -12.54
C LEU A 259 4.99 -12.62 -13.46
N GLU A 260 6.13 -13.26 -13.69
CA GLU A 260 6.25 -14.50 -14.47
C GLU A 260 6.86 -15.61 -13.60
N TYR A 261 6.19 -16.75 -13.58
CA TYR A 261 6.60 -17.96 -12.87
C TYR A 261 6.82 -19.12 -13.83
N GLY A 262 7.78 -20.00 -13.55
CA GLY A 262 8.14 -21.14 -14.41
C GLY A 262 9.53 -21.70 -14.11
N MET A 263 9.92 -22.81 -14.76
CA MET A 263 11.17 -23.53 -14.47
C MET A 263 12.45 -22.69 -14.65
N ASN A 264 12.43 -21.69 -15.52
CA ASN A 264 13.55 -20.76 -15.77
C ASN A 264 13.25 -19.34 -15.27
N ARG A 265 12.36 -19.23 -14.28
CA ARG A 265 11.82 -18.00 -13.71
C ARG A 265 11.70 -18.17 -12.19
N ASP A 266 10.90 -17.34 -11.52
CA ASP A 266 10.53 -17.59 -10.13
C ASP A 266 9.65 -18.86 -10.09
N VAL A 267 9.98 -19.82 -9.23
CA VAL A 267 9.26 -21.11 -9.20
C VAL A 267 8.02 -21.01 -8.31
N ASP A 268 8.18 -20.37 -7.15
CA ASP A 268 7.16 -20.14 -6.14
C ASP A 268 7.22 -18.69 -5.63
N LEU A 269 6.30 -18.34 -4.74
CA LEU A 269 6.40 -17.12 -3.94
C LEU A 269 6.15 -17.48 -2.49
N SER A 270 7.12 -17.12 -1.65
CA SER A 270 7.09 -17.44 -0.22
C SER A 270 5.88 -16.82 0.48
N PHE A 271 5.59 -17.32 1.67
CA PHE A 271 4.47 -16.83 2.47
C PHE A 271 4.68 -15.37 2.90
N HIS A 272 3.75 -14.49 2.55
CA HIS A 272 3.86 -13.05 2.74
C HIS A 272 2.47 -12.39 2.89
N VAL A 273 2.50 -11.06 3.01
CA VAL A 273 1.36 -10.15 2.83
C VAL A 273 1.76 -9.08 1.84
N ASP A 274 0.79 -8.48 1.17
CA ASP A 274 1.05 -7.37 0.26
C ASP A 274 1.15 -6.05 1.01
N ASP A 275 1.96 -5.13 0.48
CA ASP A 275 1.96 -3.72 0.88
C ASP A 275 0.80 -2.97 0.20
N SER A 276 -0.42 -3.42 0.46
CA SER A 276 -1.65 -2.86 -0.09
C SER A 276 -2.78 -2.91 0.95
N GLU A 277 -3.77 -2.07 0.76
CA GLU A 277 -5.07 -2.27 1.41
C GLU A 277 -5.85 -3.34 0.62
N VAL A 278 -5.91 -3.18 -0.71
CA VAL A 278 -6.58 -4.12 -1.62
C VAL A 278 -5.60 -4.57 -2.69
N THR A 279 -5.56 -5.87 -2.96
CA THR A 279 -4.79 -6.47 -4.05
C THR A 279 -5.73 -7.05 -5.09
N LEU A 280 -5.51 -6.68 -6.35
CA LEU A 280 -6.03 -7.36 -7.52
C LEU A 280 -4.92 -8.25 -8.10
N ASN A 281 -5.23 -9.51 -8.37
CA ASN A 281 -4.35 -10.47 -9.03
C ASN A 281 -5.10 -11.16 -10.16
N VAL A 282 -4.69 -10.92 -11.42
CA VAL A 282 -5.37 -11.43 -12.61
C VAL A 282 -4.43 -12.33 -13.40
N CYS A 283 -4.86 -13.53 -13.74
CA CYS A 283 -4.07 -14.42 -14.59
C CYS A 283 -4.15 -13.92 -16.04
N LEU A 284 -3.02 -13.56 -16.63
CA LEU A 284 -2.93 -13.14 -18.04
C LEU A 284 -2.86 -14.35 -18.98
N GLY A 285 -2.58 -15.54 -18.46
CA GLY A 285 -2.59 -16.78 -19.21
C GLY A 285 -1.22 -17.40 -19.41
N LYS A 286 -1.03 -18.00 -20.60
CA LYS A 286 -0.09 -19.09 -20.95
C LYS A 286 -0.56 -20.47 -20.43
N GLN A 287 -0.06 -21.54 -21.05
CA GLN A 287 -0.31 -22.91 -20.61
C GLN A 287 0.64 -23.23 -19.45
N PHE A 288 0.09 -23.64 -18.29
CA PHE A 288 0.88 -24.00 -17.11
C PHE A 288 0.17 -25.05 -16.24
N SER A 289 0.90 -25.62 -15.29
CA SER A 289 0.36 -26.49 -14.24
C SER A 289 1.01 -26.17 -12.90
N GLY A 290 0.29 -26.40 -11.80
CA GLY A 290 0.67 -25.90 -10.49
C GLY A 290 0.51 -24.39 -10.40
N GLY A 291 1.24 -23.76 -9.48
CA GLY A 291 1.14 -22.31 -9.28
C GLY A 291 -0.18 -21.88 -8.65
N GLU A 292 -0.77 -22.69 -7.77
CA GLU A 292 -1.94 -22.28 -7.00
C GLU A 292 -1.57 -21.15 -6.03
N LEU A 293 -2.46 -20.18 -5.91
CA LEU A 293 -2.38 -19.16 -4.88
C LEU A 293 -2.94 -19.76 -3.58
N PHE A 294 -2.17 -19.76 -2.51
CA PHE A 294 -2.62 -20.30 -1.22
C PHE A 294 -2.78 -19.19 -0.20
N PHE A 295 -3.87 -19.21 0.56
CA PHE A 295 -4.25 -18.22 1.56
C PHE A 295 -4.37 -18.84 2.94
N ARG A 296 -3.97 -18.10 3.96
CA ARG A 296 -3.86 -18.56 5.36
C ARG A 296 -4.45 -17.53 6.33
N GLY A 297 -5.57 -16.92 5.96
CA GLY A 297 -6.30 -15.96 6.78
C GLY A 297 -5.65 -14.58 6.91
N VAL A 298 -6.43 -13.64 7.42
CA VAL A 298 -6.04 -12.23 7.59
C VAL A 298 -5.47 -11.98 8.99
N ARG A 299 -4.41 -11.18 9.10
CA ARG A 299 -3.77 -10.80 10.37
C ARG A 299 -3.34 -9.34 10.43
N CYS A 300 -3.48 -8.74 11.62
CA CYS A 300 -2.86 -7.45 11.92
C CYS A 300 -1.33 -7.58 12.01
N GLU A 301 -0.61 -6.47 12.11
CA GLU A 301 0.86 -6.44 12.16
C GLU A 301 1.41 -7.28 13.32
N LYS A 302 0.77 -7.22 14.49
CA LYS A 302 1.17 -7.97 15.69
C LYS A 302 1.01 -9.48 15.55
N HIS A 303 0.07 -9.94 14.73
CA HIS A 303 -0.30 -11.36 14.64
C HIS A 303 0.08 -12.00 13.31
N VAL A 304 0.85 -11.32 12.45
CA VAL A 304 1.18 -11.82 11.10
C VAL A 304 1.83 -13.20 11.09
N ASN A 305 2.66 -13.48 12.11
CA ASN A 305 3.41 -14.73 12.28
C ASN A 305 2.70 -15.78 13.15
N THR A 306 1.44 -15.55 13.54
CA THR A 306 0.68 -16.53 14.33
C THR A 306 0.32 -17.75 13.49
N GLU A 307 -0.02 -18.86 14.13
CA GLU A 307 -0.40 -20.09 13.42
C GLU A 307 -1.64 -19.90 12.54
N THR A 308 -1.75 -20.78 11.54
CA THR A 308 -2.91 -20.85 10.65
C THR A 308 -3.89 -21.89 11.17
N GLN A 309 -5.17 -21.54 11.23
CA GLN A 309 -6.23 -22.47 11.58
C GLN A 309 -6.78 -23.19 10.35
N SER A 310 -7.38 -24.36 10.55
CA SER A 310 -7.92 -25.17 9.44
C SER A 310 -8.92 -24.42 8.56
N GLU A 311 -9.79 -23.62 9.17
CA GLU A 311 -10.82 -22.81 8.51
C GLU A 311 -10.26 -21.63 7.70
N GLU A 312 -8.98 -21.33 7.85
CA GLU A 312 -8.28 -20.23 7.15
C GLU A 312 -7.54 -20.71 5.90
N ILE A 313 -7.50 -22.03 5.66
CA ILE A 313 -6.78 -22.65 4.55
C ILE A 313 -7.66 -22.61 3.31
N PHE A 314 -7.23 -21.82 2.33
CA PHE A 314 -7.87 -21.77 1.02
C PHE A 314 -6.81 -21.75 -0.07
N ASP A 315 -6.99 -22.55 -1.11
CA ASP A 315 -6.09 -22.62 -2.26
C ASP A 315 -6.90 -22.34 -3.53
N TYR A 316 -6.36 -21.53 -4.43
CA TYR A 316 -7.00 -21.09 -5.66
C TYR A 316 -6.16 -21.43 -6.89
N SER A 317 -6.77 -22.15 -7.82
CA SER A 317 -6.20 -22.43 -9.14
C SER A 317 -6.54 -21.30 -10.10
N HIS A 318 -5.51 -20.70 -10.70
CA HIS A 318 -5.69 -19.59 -11.64
C HIS A 318 -6.43 -20.02 -12.91
N VAL A 319 -7.23 -19.10 -13.43
CA VAL A 319 -7.93 -19.21 -14.71
C VAL A 319 -7.60 -17.94 -15.53
N PRO A 320 -7.14 -18.06 -16.78
CA PRO A 320 -6.84 -16.90 -17.62
C PRO A 320 -8.03 -15.92 -17.71
N GLY A 321 -7.75 -14.63 -17.61
CA GLY A 321 -8.76 -13.56 -17.63
C GLY A 321 -9.57 -13.39 -16.33
N ARG A 322 -9.46 -14.32 -15.36
CA ARG A 322 -10.09 -14.19 -14.04
C ARG A 322 -9.21 -13.47 -13.03
N ALA A 323 -9.85 -12.61 -12.27
CA ALA A 323 -9.28 -11.87 -11.17
C ALA A 323 -9.52 -12.58 -9.83
N VAL A 324 -8.58 -12.39 -8.91
CA VAL A 324 -8.72 -12.58 -7.48
C VAL A 324 -8.53 -11.22 -6.82
N LEU A 325 -9.51 -10.78 -6.04
CA LEU A 325 -9.50 -9.54 -5.30
C LEU A 325 -9.55 -9.86 -3.81
N HIS A 326 -8.55 -9.40 -3.05
CA HIS A 326 -8.44 -9.67 -1.62
C HIS A 326 -7.79 -8.53 -0.86
N ARG A 327 -7.88 -8.57 0.48
CA ARG A 327 -7.13 -7.65 1.35
C ARG A 327 -5.63 -7.89 1.21
N GLY A 328 -4.81 -6.85 1.17
CA GLY A 328 -3.35 -7.01 1.13
C GLY A 328 -2.78 -7.73 2.36
N ARG A 329 -3.43 -7.53 3.51
CA ARG A 329 -3.12 -8.22 4.78
C ARG A 329 -3.56 -9.68 4.85
N HIS A 330 -4.20 -10.21 3.80
CA HIS A 330 -4.48 -11.64 3.71
C HIS A 330 -3.16 -12.36 3.48
N ARG A 331 -2.76 -13.22 4.43
CA ARG A 331 -1.49 -13.92 4.32
C ARG A 331 -1.60 -14.98 3.24
N HIS A 332 -0.66 -14.98 2.29
CA HIS A 332 -0.73 -15.85 1.14
C HIS A 332 0.65 -16.10 0.51
N GLY A 333 0.68 -16.95 -0.50
CA GLY A 333 1.86 -17.22 -1.32
C GLY A 333 1.47 -18.01 -2.56
N ALA A 334 2.43 -18.28 -3.44
CA ALA A 334 2.20 -19.09 -4.63
C ALA A 334 2.93 -20.41 -4.51
N ARG A 335 2.24 -21.52 -4.83
CA ARG A 335 2.87 -22.83 -4.98
C ARG A 335 3.79 -22.85 -6.21
N ALA A 336 4.63 -23.88 -6.28
CA ALA A 336 5.53 -24.07 -7.41
C ALA A 336 4.75 -24.23 -8.73
N THR A 337 5.17 -23.52 -9.77
CA THR A 337 4.74 -23.81 -11.15
C THR A 337 5.52 -25.01 -11.66
N THR A 338 4.85 -26.13 -11.90
CA THR A 338 5.49 -27.42 -12.21
C THR A 338 5.67 -27.65 -13.72
N ALA A 339 4.91 -26.93 -14.55
CA ALA A 339 5.05 -26.96 -16.01
C ALA A 339 4.59 -25.64 -16.61
N GLY A 340 5.18 -25.26 -17.74
CA GLY A 340 4.84 -24.05 -18.47
C GLY A 340 5.24 -22.76 -17.75
N ASN A 341 4.61 -21.65 -18.15
CA ASN A 341 4.84 -20.35 -17.55
C ASN A 341 3.51 -19.77 -17.08
N ARG A 342 3.43 -19.30 -15.83
CA ARG A 342 2.25 -18.61 -15.29
C ARG A 342 2.56 -17.13 -15.23
N VAL A 343 1.73 -16.30 -15.87
CA VAL A 343 1.91 -14.85 -15.88
C VAL A 343 0.68 -14.17 -15.31
N ASN A 344 0.91 -13.27 -14.35
CA ASN A 344 -0.17 -12.57 -13.66
C ASN A 344 0.08 -11.07 -13.65
N LEU A 345 -1.00 -10.30 -13.85
CA LEU A 345 -1.07 -8.88 -13.56
C LEU A 345 -1.45 -8.70 -12.10
N LEU A 346 -0.69 -7.90 -11.37
CA LEU A 346 -0.98 -7.49 -10.01
C LEU A 346 -1.18 -5.98 -9.96
N LEU A 347 -2.16 -5.54 -9.17
CA LEU A 347 -2.35 -4.15 -8.81
C LEU A 347 -2.54 -4.05 -7.31
N TRP A 348 -1.52 -3.49 -6.64
CA TRP A 348 -1.60 -3.16 -5.22
C TRP A 348 -2.19 -1.78 -5.06
N CYS A 349 -3.40 -1.70 -4.52
CA CYS A 349 -4.08 -0.44 -4.24
C CYS A 349 -3.90 -0.04 -2.78
N ARG A 350 -3.50 1.21 -2.56
CA ARG A 350 -3.22 1.78 -1.25
C ARG A 350 -4.16 2.94 -0.95
N SER A 351 -4.40 3.19 0.33
CA SER A 351 -5.13 4.36 0.80
C SER A 351 -4.29 5.15 1.80
N SER A 352 -3.86 6.35 1.42
CA SER A 352 -3.09 7.24 2.31
C SER A 352 -3.90 7.63 3.54
N VAL A 353 -5.20 7.90 3.38
CA VAL A 353 -6.13 8.22 4.48
C VAL A 353 -6.22 7.08 5.48
N PHE A 354 -6.44 5.86 5.00
CA PHE A 354 -6.53 4.70 5.90
C PHE A 354 -5.21 4.43 6.61
N ARG A 355 -4.07 4.53 5.91
CA ARG A 355 -2.74 4.35 6.50
C ARG A 355 -2.47 5.35 7.62
N GLU A 356 -2.90 6.60 7.47
CA GLU A 356 -2.80 7.59 8.54
C GLU A 356 -3.72 7.24 9.72
N LEU A 357 -5.00 6.91 9.46
CA LEU A 357 -5.95 6.52 10.50
C LEU A 357 -5.50 5.27 11.28
N ARG A 358 -4.89 4.31 10.59
CA ARG A 358 -4.41 3.05 11.16
C ARG A 358 -3.37 3.26 12.27
N LYS A 359 -2.58 4.34 12.22
CA LYS A 359 -1.60 4.68 13.29
C LYS A 359 -2.27 4.87 14.66
N TYR A 360 -3.54 5.24 14.68
CA TYR A 360 -4.31 5.46 15.90
C TYR A 360 -5.24 4.29 16.24
N GLN A 361 -5.38 3.31 15.35
CA GLN A 361 -6.25 2.16 15.55
C GLN A 361 -5.62 1.16 16.53
N LYS A 362 -6.36 0.82 17.59
CA LYS A 362 -5.91 -0.13 18.63
C LYS A 362 -6.64 -1.47 18.62
N ASP A 363 -7.85 -1.51 18.07
CA ASP A 363 -8.66 -2.73 17.97
C ASP A 363 -8.75 -3.20 16.51
N PHE A 364 -8.29 -4.43 16.27
CA PHE A 364 -8.34 -5.12 14.98
C PHE A 364 -9.23 -6.37 15.02
N SER A 365 -10.00 -6.58 16.10
CA SER A 365 -10.85 -7.76 16.29
C SER A 365 -12.00 -7.91 15.29
N SER A 366 -12.30 -6.87 14.50
CA SER A 366 -13.27 -6.94 13.41
C SER A 366 -12.77 -7.72 12.19
N TRP A 367 -11.45 -7.87 12.01
CA TRP A 367 -10.88 -8.47 10.80
C TRP A 367 -9.64 -9.35 11.03
N CYS A 368 -8.92 -9.19 12.14
CA CYS A 368 -7.85 -10.10 12.56
C CYS A 368 -8.45 -11.22 13.41
N ALA A 369 -8.42 -12.45 12.91
CA ALA A 369 -8.98 -13.60 13.60
C ALA A 369 -8.34 -13.80 14.99
N GLU A 370 -7.04 -13.52 15.14
CA GLU A 370 -6.37 -13.68 16.43
C GLU A 370 -6.77 -12.60 17.44
N CYS A 371 -6.85 -11.33 17.03
CA CYS A 371 -7.41 -10.29 17.89
C CYS A 371 -8.84 -10.63 18.34
N GLN A 372 -9.64 -11.22 17.45
CA GLN A 372 -11.00 -11.63 17.77
C GLN A 372 -11.02 -12.77 18.80
N ARG A 373 -10.14 -13.77 18.67
CA ARG A 373 -10.00 -14.88 19.63
C ARG A 373 -9.56 -14.38 20.99
N GLU A 374 -8.50 -13.58 21.06
CA GLU A 374 -8.03 -12.97 22.32
C GLU A 374 -9.15 -12.16 23.00
N LYS A 375 -9.95 -11.41 22.22
CA LYS A 375 -11.09 -10.64 22.74
C LYS A 375 -12.18 -11.54 23.31
N ARG A 376 -12.53 -12.62 22.60
CA ARG A 376 -13.51 -13.62 23.08
C ARG A 376 -13.02 -14.34 24.34
N GLU A 377 -11.74 -14.65 24.41
CA GLU A 377 -11.15 -15.31 25.58
C GLU A 377 -11.17 -14.41 26.82
N ARG A 378 -10.77 -13.14 26.67
CA ARG A 378 -10.90 -12.13 27.76
C ARG A 378 -12.35 -11.98 28.22
N GLN A 379 -13.31 -12.00 27.31
CA GLN A 379 -14.74 -11.95 27.66
C GLN A 379 -15.19 -13.19 28.44
N ARG A 380 -14.79 -14.40 28.02
CA ARG A 380 -15.10 -15.65 28.73
C ARG A 380 -14.54 -15.65 30.15
N GLN A 381 -13.28 -15.24 30.31
CA GLN A 381 -12.63 -15.15 31.61
C GLN A 381 -13.34 -14.14 32.54
N SER A 382 -13.73 -12.98 32.00
CA SER A 382 -14.48 -11.97 32.75
C SER A 382 -15.85 -12.48 33.22
N VAL A 383 -16.59 -13.18 32.34
CA VAL A 383 -17.87 -13.80 32.68
C VAL A 383 -17.69 -14.87 33.75
N ALA A 384 -16.69 -15.73 33.62
CA ALA A 384 -16.40 -16.78 34.60
C ALA A 384 -16.03 -16.19 35.98
N ALA A 385 -15.20 -15.15 36.01
CA ALA A 385 -14.83 -14.45 37.25
C ALA A 385 -16.04 -13.79 37.92
N THR A 386 -16.89 -13.11 37.14
CA THR A 386 -18.12 -12.48 37.63
C THR A 386 -19.09 -13.51 38.20
N LYS A 387 -19.26 -14.65 37.51
CA LYS A 387 -20.10 -15.76 38.00
C LYS A 387 -19.59 -16.33 39.31
N LEU A 388 -18.27 -16.50 39.46
CA LEU A 388 -17.66 -16.99 40.70
C LEU A 388 -17.88 -16.01 41.85
N GLU A 389 -17.76 -14.71 41.59
CA GLU A 389 -17.98 -13.66 42.58
C GLU A 389 -19.45 -13.60 43.03
N LEU A 390 -20.41 -13.71 42.10
CA LEU A 390 -21.83 -13.79 42.44
C LEU A 390 -22.13 -15.01 43.31
N LEU A 391 -21.61 -16.19 42.95
CA LEU A 391 -21.76 -17.41 43.76
C LEU A 391 -21.12 -17.29 45.15
N ARG A 392 -20.02 -16.54 45.29
CA ARG A 392 -19.41 -16.25 46.60
C ARG A 392 -20.32 -15.36 47.44
N ARG A 393 -20.90 -14.31 46.85
CA ARG A 393 -21.82 -13.40 47.55
C ARG A 393 -23.08 -14.12 48.03
N GLU A 394 -23.67 -14.97 47.20
CA GLU A 394 -24.82 -15.79 47.58
C GLU A 394 -24.53 -16.68 48.80
N ARG A 395 -23.34 -17.30 48.86
CA ARG A 395 -22.93 -18.11 50.01
C ARG A 395 -22.74 -17.29 51.30
N HIS A 396 -22.30 -16.03 51.20
CA HIS A 396 -22.15 -15.15 52.36
C HIS A 396 -23.48 -14.52 52.82
N SER A 397 -24.51 -14.50 51.97
CA SER A 397 -25.86 -14.03 52.33
C SER A 397 -26.76 -15.10 52.96
N VAL A 398 -26.35 -16.37 52.94
CA VAL A 398 -27.11 -17.52 53.49
C VAL A 398 -26.47 -18.05 54.79
N SER A 399 -25.32 -17.48 55.18
CA SER A 399 -24.66 -17.63 56.48
C SER A 399 -24.90 -16.40 57.33
#